data_AF-H0C1M0-F1
#
_entry.id   AF-H0C1M0-F1
#
_cell.length_a   1.000
_cell.length_b   1.000
_cell.length_c   1.000
_cell.angle_alpha   90.00
_cell.angle_beta   90.00
_cell.angle_gamma   90.00
#
_symmetry.space_group_name_H-M   'P 1'
#
loop_
_entity.id
_entity.type
_entity.pdbx_description
1 polymer ?
#
loop_
_entity_poly.entity_id
_entity_poly.type
_entity_poly.pdbx_seq_one_letter_code
_entity_poly.pdbx_strand_id
1 'polypeptide(L)'
;MDTEFLLHVASLRPKLDALLAMEPVKPSLLPKQMPKAGVYLLSEGNEYLYVGRSNNIRGRIGRHSRPGATHRMAAFAFRIARQVTGRLDASYKTGEGTRDALAREPEFARAFVEAKARVREMDLRYVEEADPVRQALLEVYVALAVKAKHNDFDNH
;
A
#
# COMPACT_ATOMS: atom_id res chain seq x y z
N MET A 1 -4.62 -6.29 -29.31
CA MET A 1 -4.72 -6.91 -27.97
C MET A 1 -5.68 -8.08 -28.08
N ASP A 2 -5.39 -9.17 -27.37
CA ASP A 2 -6.27 -10.34 -27.32
C ASP A 2 -7.64 -10.00 -26.70
N THR A 3 -8.72 -10.63 -27.18
CA THR A 3 -10.09 -10.35 -26.75
C THR A 3 -10.30 -10.65 -25.27
N GLU A 4 -9.72 -11.73 -24.75
CA GLU A 4 -9.83 -12.11 -23.34
C GLU A 4 -9.19 -11.04 -22.44
N PHE A 5 -8.01 -10.55 -22.82
CA PHE A 5 -7.34 -9.47 -22.10
C PHE A 5 -8.16 -8.17 -22.10
N LEU A 6 -8.78 -7.82 -23.23
CA LEU A 6 -9.63 -6.63 -23.33
C LEU A 6 -10.83 -6.68 -22.39
N LEU A 7 -11.41 -7.87 -22.13
CA LEU A 7 -12.49 -8.04 -21.16
C LEU A 7 -12.02 -7.72 -19.73
N HIS A 8 -10.79 -8.10 -19.36
CA HIS A 8 -10.23 -7.72 -18.07
C HIS A 8 -10.01 -6.21 -17.97
N VAL A 9 -9.43 -5.59 -18.99
CA VAL A 9 -9.11 -4.15 -19.00
C VAL A 9 -10.37 -3.28 -18.98
N ALA A 10 -11.43 -3.67 -19.69
CA ALA A 10 -12.69 -2.93 -19.73
C ALA A 10 -13.31 -2.72 -18.33
N SER A 11 -13.05 -3.63 -17.39
CA SER A 11 -13.56 -3.54 -16.02
C SER A 11 -12.78 -2.56 -15.11
N LEU A 12 -11.57 -2.15 -15.50
CA LEU A 12 -10.66 -1.42 -14.60
C LEU A 12 -11.11 0.02 -14.33
N ARG A 13 -11.56 0.74 -15.37
CA ARG A 13 -11.96 2.15 -15.22
C ARG A 13 -13.17 2.32 -14.27
N PRO A 14 -14.27 1.56 -14.43
CA PRO A 14 -15.38 1.64 -13.48
C PRO A 14 -14.97 1.35 -12.03
N LYS A 15 -14.00 0.45 -11.81
CA LYS A 15 -13.48 0.14 -10.46
C LYS A 15 -12.65 1.29 -9.88
N LEU A 16 -11.85 1.98 -10.69
CA LEU A 16 -11.15 3.19 -10.27
C LEU A 16 -12.14 4.29 -9.88
N ASP A 17 -13.17 4.52 -10.69
CA ASP A 17 -14.18 5.55 -10.40
C ASP A 17 -14.92 5.23 -9.09
N ALA A 18 -15.32 3.96 -8.87
CA ALA A 18 -15.91 3.51 -7.62
C ALA A 18 -14.94 3.65 -6.42
N LEU A 19 -13.65 3.35 -6.61
CA LEU A 19 -12.63 3.52 -5.58
C LEU A 19 -12.50 4.99 -5.17
N LEU A 20 -12.48 5.92 -6.12
CA LEU A 20 -12.33 7.35 -5.85
C LEU A 20 -13.61 7.99 -5.29
N ALA A 21 -14.78 7.48 -5.66
CA ALA A 21 -16.06 7.92 -5.14
C ALA A 21 -16.34 7.45 -3.70
N MET A 22 -15.60 6.46 -3.20
CA MET A 22 -15.72 6.00 -1.81
C MET A 22 -15.32 7.10 -0.83
N GLU A 23 -16.19 7.38 0.14
CA GLU A 23 -15.84 8.21 1.31
C GLU A 23 -14.71 7.52 2.09
N PRO A 24 -13.56 8.17 2.28
CA PRO A 24 -12.42 7.54 2.93
C PRO A 24 -12.72 7.20 4.39
N VAL A 25 -12.19 6.07 4.83
CA VAL A 25 -12.18 5.67 6.24
C VAL A 25 -10.75 5.73 6.79
N LYS A 26 -10.60 5.63 8.11
CA LYS A 26 -9.27 5.53 8.71
C LYS A 26 -8.89 4.06 8.93
N PRO A 27 -7.63 3.66 8.66
CA PRO A 27 -7.11 2.35 9.06
C PRO A 27 -7.26 2.05 10.56
N SER A 28 -7.25 3.06 11.43
CA SER A 28 -7.56 2.94 12.86
C SER A 28 -9.02 2.58 13.17
N LEU A 29 -9.95 2.91 12.27
CA LEU A 29 -11.40 2.85 12.47
C LEU A 29 -12.09 2.12 11.30
N LEU A 30 -11.59 0.94 10.94
CA LEU A 30 -12.15 0.17 9.83
C LEU A 30 -13.60 -0.24 10.11
N PRO A 31 -14.54 -0.02 9.18
CA PRO A 31 -15.92 -0.44 9.33
C PRO A 31 -16.02 -1.97 9.44
N LYS A 32 -17.07 -2.49 10.09
CA LYS A 32 -17.29 -3.94 10.22
C LYS A 32 -17.51 -4.59 8.85
N GLN A 33 -18.29 -3.95 7.99
CA GLN A 33 -18.54 -4.37 6.62
C GLN A 33 -17.50 -3.74 5.70
N MET A 34 -16.71 -4.59 5.05
CA MET A 34 -15.73 -4.22 4.04
C MET A 34 -15.44 -5.45 3.16
N PRO A 35 -15.06 -5.28 1.89
CA PRO A 35 -14.74 -6.41 1.04
C PRO A 35 -13.54 -7.19 1.59
N LYS A 36 -13.58 -8.50 1.36
CA LYS A 36 -12.49 -9.39 1.76
C LYS A 36 -11.28 -9.24 0.84
N ALA A 37 -11.52 -9.17 -0.47
CA ALA A 37 -10.50 -9.15 -1.50
C ALA A 37 -10.66 -7.94 -2.44
N GLY A 38 -9.56 -7.38 -2.93
CA GLY A 38 -9.59 -6.25 -3.85
C GLY A 38 -8.37 -5.35 -3.75
N VAL A 39 -8.58 -4.09 -4.15
CA VAL A 39 -7.55 -3.03 -4.19
C VAL A 39 -7.90 -1.95 -3.17
N TYR A 40 -6.88 -1.38 -2.55
CA TYR A 40 -7.01 -0.26 -1.62
C TYR A 40 -6.02 0.85 -1.96
N LEU A 41 -6.38 2.08 -1.58
CA LEU A 41 -5.62 3.30 -1.79
C LEU A 41 -5.48 4.03 -0.45
N LEU A 42 -4.25 4.37 -0.10
CA LEU A 42 -3.88 5.23 1.01
C LEU A 42 -3.51 6.62 0.50
N SER A 43 -4.06 7.65 1.11
CA SER A 43 -3.84 9.05 0.78
C SER A 43 -3.73 9.94 2.01
N GLU A 44 -3.19 11.13 1.84
CA GLU A 44 -3.24 12.22 2.82
C GLU A 44 -3.74 13.48 2.13
N GLY A 45 -4.96 13.93 2.46
CA GLY A 45 -5.59 15.03 1.76
C GLY A 45 -5.70 14.74 0.26
N ASN A 46 -5.07 15.58 -0.56
CA ASN A 46 -5.10 15.45 -2.02
C ASN A 46 -3.92 14.63 -2.60
N GLU A 47 -3.03 14.09 -1.76
CA GLU A 47 -1.90 13.27 -2.21
C GLU A 47 -2.22 11.78 -2.13
N TYR A 48 -2.16 11.10 -3.28
CA TYR A 48 -2.25 9.63 -3.35
C TYR A 48 -0.89 9.00 -3.12
N LEU A 49 -0.77 8.17 -2.07
CA LEU A 49 0.52 7.73 -1.58
C LEU A 49 0.81 6.29 -1.96
N TYR A 50 -0.13 5.38 -1.73
CA TYR A 50 0.12 3.95 -1.91
C TYR A 50 -1.13 3.18 -2.31
N VAL A 51 -1.01 2.41 -3.37
CA VAL A 51 -1.99 1.43 -3.83
C VAL A 51 -1.49 0.04 -3.48
N GLY A 52 -2.37 -0.81 -2.98
CA GLY A 52 -2.05 -2.21 -2.76
C GLY A 52 -3.24 -3.10 -3.04
N ARG A 53 -2.96 -4.40 -3.22
CA ARG A 53 -4.00 -5.44 -3.29
C ARG A 53 -3.91 -6.50 -2.21
N SER A 54 -5.02 -7.18 -1.94
CA SER A 54 -5.04 -8.29 -1.01
C SER A 54 -6.28 -9.16 -1.16
N ASN A 55 -6.16 -10.45 -0.83
CA ASN A 55 -7.29 -11.36 -0.57
C ASN A 55 -7.78 -11.32 0.89
N ASN A 56 -7.21 -10.43 1.70
CA ASN A 56 -7.65 -10.11 3.06
C ASN A 56 -7.31 -8.64 3.36
N ILE A 57 -8.09 -7.71 2.82
CA ILE A 57 -7.83 -6.25 2.94
C ILE A 57 -7.70 -5.86 4.41
N ARG A 58 -8.66 -6.24 5.27
CA ARG A 58 -8.60 -5.92 6.71
C ARG A 58 -7.28 -6.35 7.35
N GLY A 59 -6.89 -7.60 7.11
CA GLY A 59 -5.64 -8.15 7.63
C GLY A 59 -4.41 -7.42 7.08
N ARG A 60 -4.42 -7.05 5.79
CA ARG A 60 -3.33 -6.33 5.13
C ARG A 60 -3.17 -4.91 5.67
N ILE A 61 -4.26 -4.16 5.79
CA ILE A 61 -4.24 -2.82 6.39
C ILE A 61 -3.73 -2.86 7.83
N GLY A 62 -4.18 -3.84 8.62
CA GLY A 62 -3.63 -4.05 9.96
C GLY A 62 -2.12 -4.31 9.96
N ARG A 63 -1.60 -5.09 9.01
CA ARG A 63 -0.16 -5.34 8.86
C ARG A 63 0.64 -4.10 8.41
N HIS A 64 0.01 -3.11 7.80
CA HIS A 64 0.67 -1.86 7.42
C HIS A 64 0.78 -0.84 8.56
N SER A 65 -0.07 -0.94 9.59
CA SER A 65 -0.30 0.15 10.56
C SER A 65 -0.20 -0.26 12.04
N ARG A 66 -0.33 -1.54 12.38
CA ARG A 66 -0.33 -1.98 13.79
C ARG A 66 1.02 -1.73 14.46
N PRO A 67 1.05 -1.32 15.75
CA PRO A 67 2.30 -1.15 16.50
C PRO A 67 3.21 -2.38 16.45
N GLY A 68 2.65 -3.59 16.58
CA GLY A 68 3.38 -4.86 16.50
C GLY A 68 3.75 -5.33 15.08
N ALA A 69 3.39 -4.60 14.03
CA ALA A 69 3.77 -4.97 12.67
C ALA A 69 5.29 -4.81 12.46
N THR A 70 5.91 -5.87 11.94
CA THR A 70 7.34 -5.88 11.63
C THR A 70 7.61 -5.23 10.28
N HIS A 71 8.86 -4.88 10.04
CA HIS A 71 9.37 -4.38 8.75
C HIS A 71 9.09 -5.31 7.56
N ARG A 72 8.91 -6.63 7.78
CA ARG A 72 8.49 -7.61 6.74
C ARG A 72 7.01 -7.48 6.39
N MET A 73 6.19 -6.98 7.32
CA MET A 73 4.75 -6.83 7.15
C MET A 73 4.36 -5.44 6.64
N ALA A 74 4.98 -4.38 7.18
CA ALA A 74 4.62 -2.99 6.91
C ALA A 74 5.55 -2.34 5.87
N ALA A 75 5.59 -2.92 4.65
CA ALA A 75 6.50 -2.45 3.60
C ALA A 75 6.36 -0.95 3.27
N PHE A 76 5.13 -0.44 3.26
CA PHE A 76 4.86 0.97 3.00
C PHE A 76 5.39 1.89 4.12
N ALA A 77 5.12 1.58 5.39
CA ALA A 77 5.68 2.34 6.52
C ALA A 77 7.22 2.31 6.52
N PHE A 78 7.82 1.19 6.11
CA PHE A 78 9.27 1.07 5.98
C PHE A 78 9.82 1.99 4.87
N ARG A 79 9.11 2.13 3.74
CA ARG A 79 9.46 3.08 2.68
C ARG A 79 9.41 4.53 3.16
N ILE A 80 8.37 4.90 3.91
CA ILE A 80 8.26 6.24 4.52
C ILE A 80 9.45 6.48 5.47
N ALA A 81 9.78 5.50 6.33
CA ALA A 81 10.91 5.62 7.24
C ALA A 81 12.22 5.86 6.51
N ARG A 82 12.51 5.10 5.43
CA ARG A 82 13.69 5.31 4.58
C ARG A 82 13.79 6.74 4.04
N GLN A 83 12.67 7.29 3.57
CA GLN A 83 12.64 8.66 3.05
C GLN A 83 12.90 9.70 4.14
N VAL A 84 12.27 9.55 5.30
CA VAL A 84 12.46 10.47 6.44
C VAL A 84 13.90 10.44 6.95
N THR A 85 14.52 9.26 6.98
CA THR A 85 15.87 9.08 7.53
C THR A 85 16.99 9.18 6.50
N GLY A 86 16.67 9.52 5.23
CA GLY A 86 17.63 9.59 4.12
C GLY A 86 18.28 8.25 3.71
N ARG A 87 17.79 7.11 4.20
CA ARG A 87 18.36 5.77 3.99
C ARG A 87 17.72 5.10 2.78
N LEU A 88 17.92 5.71 1.62
CA LEU A 88 17.23 5.35 0.38
C LEU A 88 17.79 4.09 -0.29
N ASP A 89 19.09 3.83 -0.12
CA ASP A 89 19.76 2.72 -0.78
C ASP A 89 19.34 1.35 -0.20
N ALA A 90 18.91 0.46 -1.08
CA ALA A 90 18.84 -0.96 -0.76
C ALA A 90 20.25 -1.55 -0.90
N SER A 91 20.90 -1.89 0.22
CA SER A 91 22.17 -2.59 0.15
C SER A 91 21.95 -4.02 -0.35
N TYR A 92 22.34 -4.30 -1.59
CA TYR A 92 22.39 -5.67 -2.13
C TYR A 92 23.44 -6.56 -1.44
N LYS A 93 24.25 -5.98 -0.55
CA LYS A 93 25.25 -6.69 0.27
C LYS A 93 24.63 -7.08 1.61
N THR A 94 24.93 -8.30 2.06
CA THR A 94 24.66 -8.74 3.44
C THR A 94 25.38 -7.80 4.42
N GLY A 95 24.65 -7.19 5.36
CA GLY A 95 25.22 -6.27 6.35
C GLY A 95 24.41 -4.98 6.52
N GLU A 96 25.12 -3.84 6.52
CA GLU A 96 24.57 -2.48 6.65
C GLU A 96 23.60 -2.16 5.52
N GLY A 97 22.47 -1.51 5.84
CA GLY A 97 21.42 -1.14 4.85
C GLY A 97 20.34 -2.20 4.62
N THR A 98 20.52 -3.43 5.12
CA THR A 98 19.47 -4.46 5.11
C THR A 98 18.30 -4.04 6.00
N ARG A 99 17.09 -4.59 5.75
CA ARG A 99 15.93 -4.25 6.58
C ARG A 99 16.17 -4.56 8.07
N ASP A 100 16.81 -5.69 8.36
CA ASP A 100 17.12 -6.12 9.72
C ASP A 100 18.17 -5.21 10.39
N ALA A 101 19.19 -4.75 9.66
CA ALA A 101 20.18 -3.80 10.18
C ALA A 101 19.52 -2.44 10.48
N LEU A 102 18.77 -1.89 9.51
CA LEU A 102 18.07 -0.61 9.67
C LEU A 102 17.09 -0.64 10.84
N ALA A 103 16.35 -1.75 11.03
CA ALA A 103 15.40 -1.87 12.13
C ALA A 103 16.05 -1.86 13.54
N ARG A 104 17.37 -2.08 13.65
CA ARG A 104 18.12 -2.00 14.92
C ARG A 104 18.70 -0.62 15.18
N GLU A 105 18.77 0.23 14.16
CA GLU A 105 19.23 1.61 14.33
C GLU A 105 18.16 2.42 15.07
N PRO A 106 18.47 3.05 16.23
CA PRO A 106 17.48 3.72 17.06
C PRO A 106 16.68 4.80 16.31
N GLU A 107 17.37 5.59 15.48
CA GLU A 107 16.74 6.64 14.67
C GLU A 107 15.73 6.06 13.67
N PHE A 108 16.12 5.01 12.95
CA PHE A 108 15.26 4.37 11.96
C PHE A 108 14.11 3.62 12.63
N ALA A 109 14.36 2.93 13.73
CA ALA A 109 13.31 2.26 14.52
C ALA A 109 12.24 3.26 14.96
N ARG A 110 12.63 4.45 15.45
CA ARG A 110 11.72 5.54 15.79
C ARG A 110 10.93 6.01 14.56
N ALA A 111 11.61 6.33 13.46
CA ALA A 111 10.96 6.77 12.23
C ALA A 111 9.99 5.72 11.67
N PHE A 112 10.28 4.43 11.83
CA PHE A 112 9.39 3.34 11.43
C PHE A 112 8.15 3.22 12.31
N VAL A 113 8.27 3.46 13.62
CA VAL A 113 7.11 3.55 14.54
C VAL A 113 6.22 4.73 14.16
N GLU A 114 6.81 5.91 13.94
CA GLU A 114 6.10 7.12 13.50
C GLU A 114 5.43 6.91 12.14
N ALA A 115 6.10 6.25 11.19
CA ALA A 115 5.53 5.94 9.89
C ALA A 115 4.31 4.99 9.99
N LYS A 116 4.34 3.99 10.87
CA LYS A 116 3.17 3.12 11.12
C LYS A 116 2.00 3.92 11.72
N ALA A 117 2.29 4.82 12.66
CA ALA A 117 1.29 5.71 13.23
C ALA A 117 0.70 6.65 12.17
N ARG A 118 1.52 7.21 11.28
CA ARG A 118 1.08 8.02 10.14
C ARG A 118 0.15 7.24 9.22
N VAL A 119 0.57 6.04 8.78
CA VAL A 119 -0.28 5.14 7.95
C VAL A 119 -1.60 4.82 8.63
N ARG A 120 -1.64 4.74 9.97
CA ARG A 120 -2.86 4.45 10.73
C ARG A 120 -3.91 5.56 10.63
N GLU A 121 -3.47 6.80 10.42
CA GLU A 121 -4.33 8.00 10.36
C GLU A 121 -4.54 8.53 8.93
N MET A 122 -3.96 7.87 7.92
CA MET A 122 -4.20 8.15 6.50
C MET A 122 -5.66 7.91 6.10
N ASP A 123 -6.06 8.50 4.98
CA ASP A 123 -7.32 8.20 4.32
C ASP A 123 -7.20 6.89 3.54
N LEU A 124 -8.10 5.95 3.82
CA LEU A 124 -8.18 4.65 3.17
C LEU A 124 -9.45 4.56 2.33
N ARG A 125 -9.27 4.25 1.05
CA ARG A 125 -10.34 3.82 0.14
C ARG A 125 -10.08 2.38 -0.30
N TYR A 126 -11.13 1.65 -0.64
CA TYR A 126 -11.02 0.28 -1.18
C TYR A 126 -12.15 -0.04 -2.15
N VAL A 127 -11.89 -0.99 -3.04
CA VAL A 127 -12.89 -1.53 -3.96
C VAL A 127 -12.72 -3.05 -4.06
N GLU A 128 -13.84 -3.77 -4.10
CA GLU A 128 -13.83 -5.22 -4.25
C GLU A 128 -13.35 -5.63 -5.64
N GLU A 129 -12.42 -6.58 -5.69
CA GLU A 129 -12.08 -7.33 -6.90
C GLU A 129 -11.57 -8.71 -6.48
N ALA A 130 -12.39 -9.74 -6.69
CA ALA A 130 -12.12 -11.11 -6.26
C ALA A 130 -11.29 -11.90 -7.28
N ASP A 131 -11.30 -11.50 -8.55
CA ASP A 131 -10.52 -12.17 -9.59
C ASP A 131 -9.04 -11.78 -9.48
N PRO A 132 -8.12 -12.73 -9.32
CA PRO A 132 -6.70 -12.42 -9.08
C PRO A 132 -6.03 -11.66 -10.22
N VAL A 133 -6.44 -11.90 -11.47
CA VAL A 133 -5.88 -11.25 -12.66
C VAL A 133 -6.35 -9.80 -12.72
N ARG A 134 -7.66 -9.56 -12.61
CA ARG A 134 -8.20 -8.20 -12.54
C ARG A 134 -7.68 -7.44 -11.34
N GLN A 135 -7.52 -8.09 -10.19
CA GLN A 135 -6.97 -7.45 -9.00
C GLN A 135 -5.52 -6.99 -9.23
N ALA A 136 -4.70 -7.78 -9.93
CA ALA A 136 -3.33 -7.40 -10.31
C ALA A 136 -3.33 -6.21 -11.28
N LEU A 137 -4.13 -6.30 -12.33
CA LEU A 137 -4.24 -5.25 -13.35
C LEU A 137 -4.78 -3.94 -12.75
N LEU A 138 -5.73 -4.04 -11.81
CA LEU A 138 -6.34 -2.90 -11.15
C LEU A 138 -5.35 -2.20 -10.21
N GLU A 139 -4.52 -2.93 -9.46
CA GLU A 139 -3.46 -2.34 -8.63
C GLU A 139 -2.52 -1.46 -9.48
N VAL A 140 -2.05 -2.00 -10.61
CA VAL A 140 -1.18 -1.27 -11.54
C VAL A 140 -1.90 -0.07 -12.15
N TYR A 141 -3.11 -0.29 -12.66
CA TYR A 141 -3.92 0.75 -13.30
C TYR A 141 -4.21 1.91 -12.36
N VAL A 142 -4.68 1.63 -11.13
CA VAL A 142 -4.97 2.66 -10.12
C VAL A 142 -3.70 3.43 -9.77
N ALA A 143 -2.58 2.73 -9.48
CA ALA A 143 -1.33 3.39 -9.12
C ALA A 143 -0.85 4.38 -10.20
N LEU A 144 -0.94 3.99 -11.48
CA LEU A 144 -0.58 4.85 -12.60
C LEU A 144 -1.57 6.01 -12.77
N ALA A 145 -2.87 5.72 -12.76
CA ALA A 145 -3.91 6.72 -13.00
C ALA A 145 -3.92 7.83 -11.94
N VAL A 146 -3.69 7.47 -10.67
CA VAL A 146 -3.66 8.43 -9.55
C VAL A 146 -2.25 8.97 -9.28
N LYS A 147 -1.23 8.47 -10.00
CA LYS A 147 0.19 8.81 -9.80
C LYS A 147 0.65 8.58 -8.35
N ALA A 148 0.35 7.40 -7.81
CA ALA A 148 0.65 7.05 -6.43
C ALA A 148 2.16 7.11 -6.14
N LYS A 149 2.54 7.92 -5.16
CA LYS A 149 3.94 8.34 -4.92
C LYS A 149 4.90 7.19 -4.57
N HIS A 150 4.41 6.13 -3.89
CA HIS A 150 5.26 5.07 -3.33
C HIS A 150 5.09 3.70 -4.01
N ASN A 151 4.33 3.67 -5.11
CA ASN A 151 4.22 2.50 -5.98
C ASN A 151 5.33 2.55 -7.04
N ASP A 152 6.54 2.18 -6.66
CA ASP A 152 7.51 1.71 -7.64
C ASP A 152 7.23 0.20 -7.90
N PHE A 153 7.06 -0.16 -9.17
CA PHE A 153 6.87 -1.54 -9.63
C PHE A 153 8.23 -2.19 -9.97
N ASP A 154 9.29 -1.63 -9.40
CA ASP A 154 10.65 -2.12 -9.59
C ASP A 154 10.92 -3.30 -8.65
N ASN A 155 11.76 -4.23 -9.10
CA ASN A 155 12.13 -5.40 -8.33
C ASN A 155 13.39 -5.06 -7.50
N HIS A 156 13.26 -4.99 -6.17
CA HIS A 156 14.36 -4.75 -5.22
C HIS A 156 14.77 -6.02 -4.48
#